data_AF-A0A943KYG3-F1
#
_entry.id   AF-A0A943KYG3-F1
#
_cell.length_a   1.000
_cell.length_b   1.000
_cell.length_c   1.000
_cell.angle_alpha   90.00
_cell.angle_beta   90.00
_cell.angle_gamma   90.00
#
_symmetry.space_group_name_H-M   'P 1'
#
loop_
_entity.id
_entity.type
_entity.pdbx_description
1 polymer ?
#
loop_
_entity_poly.entity_id
_entity_poly.type
_entity_poly.pdbx_seq_one_letter_code
_entity_poly.pdbx_strand_id
1 'polypeptide(L)'
;MKYIKNLPSTDKKISEELILDGWARLKEPSSITKTILFSFPLMIINGIIAMTISFYLHPDIKNILNRNTFSISIKLDLFSLIYIGIFILFMIIHEFIHGSFIPNGLKSDKVYWGINGLFAFVYTTEIIKKSRYIIISIMPFILLSIVLPFILGCVLNKC
;
A
#
# COMPACT_ATOMS: atom_id res chain seq x y z
N MET A 1 -3.72 -5.26 -18.11
CA MET A 1 -3.52 -3.96 -17.41
C MET A 1 -2.87 -2.95 -18.35
N LYS A 2 -3.40 -1.73 -18.44
CA LYS A 2 -2.92 -0.67 -19.35
C LYS A 2 -2.29 0.49 -18.57
N TYR A 3 -1.22 1.08 -19.10
CA TYR A 3 -0.61 2.25 -18.48
C TYR A 3 -1.37 3.53 -18.84
N ILE A 4 -1.63 4.40 -17.86
CA ILE A 4 -2.21 5.73 -18.06
C ILE A 4 -1.44 6.76 -17.23
N LYS A 5 -1.31 7.99 -17.75
CA LYS A 5 -0.53 9.06 -17.10
C LYS A 5 -1.28 9.72 -15.93
N ASN A 6 -2.59 9.89 -16.07
CA ASN A 6 -3.41 10.61 -15.10
C ASN A 6 -4.50 9.69 -14.57
N LEU A 7 -4.86 9.88 -13.30
CA LEU A 7 -6.00 9.20 -12.71
C LEU A 7 -7.29 9.66 -13.41
N PRO A 8 -8.12 8.76 -13.94
CA PRO A 8 -9.36 9.14 -14.63
C PRO A 8 -10.35 9.81 -13.68
N SER A 9 -11.07 10.82 -14.16
CA SER A 9 -12.20 11.40 -13.41
C SER A 9 -13.39 10.43 -13.40
N THR A 10 -14.23 10.52 -12.37
CA THR A 10 -15.49 9.75 -12.29
C THR A 10 -16.38 10.02 -13.50
N ASP A 11 -16.80 8.97 -14.18
CA ASP A 11 -17.83 9.05 -15.22
C ASP A 11 -19.21 9.21 -14.57
N LYS A 12 -19.84 10.37 -14.80
CA LYS A 12 -21.16 10.69 -14.23
C LYS A 12 -22.25 9.79 -14.77
N LYS A 13 -22.21 9.43 -16.06
CA LYS A 13 -23.24 8.58 -16.68
C LYS A 13 -23.23 7.18 -16.09
N ILE A 14 -22.05 6.58 -16.01
CA ILE A 14 -21.89 5.25 -15.38
C ILE A 14 -22.30 5.30 -13.91
N SER A 15 -21.97 6.38 -13.19
CA SER A 15 -22.39 6.52 -11.79
C SER A 15 -23.90 6.61 -11.64
N GLU A 16 -24.60 7.30 -12.53
CA GLU A 16 -26.07 7.42 -12.53
C GLU A 16 -26.73 6.09 -12.88
N GLU A 17 -26.23 5.38 -13.90
CA GLU A 17 -26.68 4.04 -14.29
C GLU A 17 -26.55 3.04 -13.13
N LEU A 18 -25.40 3.01 -12.45
CA LEU A 18 -25.18 2.10 -11.31
C LEU A 18 -26.15 2.39 -10.16
N ILE A 19 -26.47 3.66 -9.90
CA ILE A 19 -27.43 4.03 -8.86
C ILE A 19 -28.84 3.55 -9.24
N LEU A 20 -29.23 3.69 -10.51
CA LEU A 20 -30.51 3.17 -11.03
C LEU A 20 -30.59 1.65 -10.92
N ASP A 21 -29.48 0.95 -11.15
CA ASP A 21 -29.34 -0.50 -10.99
C ASP A 21 -29.29 -0.97 -9.51
N GLY A 22 -29.47 -0.05 -8.56
CA GLY A 22 -29.57 -0.35 -7.13
C GLY A 22 -28.23 -0.39 -6.38
N TRP A 23 -27.13 0.06 -7.00
CA TRP A 23 -25.84 0.17 -6.31
C TRP A 23 -25.81 1.37 -5.38
N ALA A 24 -25.37 1.16 -4.15
CA ALA A 24 -25.11 2.22 -3.19
C ALA A 24 -23.68 2.76 -3.34
N ARG A 25 -23.54 4.08 -3.53
CA ARG A 25 -22.23 4.73 -3.58
C ARG A 25 -21.51 4.63 -2.23
N LEU A 26 -20.23 4.27 -2.26
CA LEU A 26 -19.40 4.26 -1.05
C LEU A 26 -19.26 5.69 -0.51
N LYS A 27 -19.48 5.85 0.80
CA LYS A 27 -19.29 7.13 1.48
C LYS A 27 -17.80 7.35 1.73
N GLU A 28 -17.19 8.19 0.92
CA GLU A 28 -15.80 8.60 1.09
C GLU A 28 -15.72 9.91 1.89
N PRO A 29 -14.70 10.10 2.75
CA PRO A 29 -14.48 11.36 3.41
C PRO A 29 -14.30 12.48 2.38
N SER A 30 -14.91 13.64 2.64
CA SER A 30 -14.92 14.77 1.70
C SER A 30 -13.55 15.44 1.49
N SER A 31 -12.53 15.07 2.26
CA SER A 31 -11.18 15.62 2.16
C SER A 31 -10.10 14.60 2.55
N ILE A 32 -8.90 14.81 2.02
CA ILE A 32 -7.71 14.01 2.34
C ILE A 32 -7.43 14.07 3.85
N THR A 33 -7.55 15.24 4.48
CA THR A 33 -7.35 15.41 5.92
C THR A 33 -8.29 14.53 6.75
N LYS A 34 -9.59 14.48 6.41
CA LYS A 34 -10.53 13.58 7.09
C LYS A 34 -10.17 12.12 6.87
N THR A 35 -9.74 11.77 5.66
CA THR A 35 -9.28 10.41 5.33
C THR A 35 -8.10 9.98 6.20
N ILE A 36 -7.10 10.84 6.36
CA ILE A 36 -5.95 10.60 7.23
C ILE A 36 -6.41 10.43 8.69
N LEU A 37 -7.29 11.32 9.18
CA LEU A 37 -7.78 11.26 10.55
C LEU A 37 -8.58 9.99 10.84
N PHE A 38 -9.46 9.56 9.93
CA PHE A 38 -10.19 8.31 10.07
C PHE A 38 -9.30 7.06 9.96
N SER A 39 -8.14 7.18 9.31
CA SER A 39 -7.17 6.09 9.17
C SER A 39 -6.24 5.95 10.38
N PHE A 40 -6.31 6.86 11.36
CA PHE A 40 -5.42 6.89 12.52
C PHE A 40 -5.46 5.58 13.36
N PRO A 41 -6.62 4.96 13.63
CA PRO A 41 -6.66 3.67 14.31
C PRO A 41 -5.91 2.57 13.56
N LEU A 42 -6.05 2.52 12.23
CA LEU A 42 -5.34 1.55 11.39
C LEU A 42 -3.83 1.83 11.37
N MET A 43 -3.43 3.10 11.38
CA MET A 43 -2.02 3.50 11.49
C MET A 43 -1.38 2.98 12.77
N ILE A 44 -2.06 3.11 13.92
CA ILE A 44 -1.56 2.60 15.21
C ILE A 44 -1.41 1.08 15.16
N ILE A 45 -2.42 0.35 14.66
CA ILE A 45 -2.39 -1.11 14.55
C ILE A 45 -1.21 -1.55 13.67
N ASN A 46 -1.04 -0.92 12.50
CA ASN A 46 0.07 -1.23 11.59
C ASN A 46 1.43 -0.93 12.23
N GLY A 47 1.54 0.17 12.99
CA GLY A 47 2.75 0.51 13.73
C GLY A 47 3.12 -0.56 14.77
N ILE A 48 2.14 -1.08 15.51
CA ILE A 48 2.35 -2.15 16.50
C ILE A 48 2.82 -3.44 15.80
N ILE A 49 2.20 -3.81 14.67
CA ILE A 49 2.59 -5.00 13.91
C ILE A 49 4.03 -4.85 13.39
N ALA A 50 4.35 -3.72 12.76
CA ALA A 50 5.69 -3.45 12.24
C ALA A 50 6.75 -3.47 13.34
N MET A 51 6.45 -2.88 14.51
CA MET A 51 7.35 -2.88 15.66
C MET A 51 7.56 -4.30 16.20
N THR A 52 6.50 -5.09 16.29
CA THR A 52 6.56 -6.49 16.77
C THR A 52 7.45 -7.34 15.86
N ILE A 53 7.24 -7.25 14.54
CA ILE A 53 8.08 -7.94 13.55
C ILE A 53 9.54 -7.48 13.66
N SER A 54 9.76 -6.17 13.81
CA SER A 54 11.12 -5.61 13.93
C SER A 54 11.84 -6.12 15.18
N PHE A 55 11.17 -6.17 16.34
CA PHE A 55 11.76 -6.72 17.56
C PHE A 55 12.03 -8.22 17.47
N TYR A 56 11.19 -8.97 16.76
CA TYR A 56 11.40 -10.39 16.56
C TYR A 56 12.60 -10.68 15.65
N LEU A 57 12.71 -9.98 14.52
CA LEU A 57 13.77 -10.20 13.53
C LEU A 57 15.11 -9.56 13.94
N HIS A 58 15.07 -8.46 14.70
CA HIS A 58 16.25 -7.70 15.13
C HIS A 58 16.14 -7.32 16.62
N PRO A 59 16.50 -8.24 17.53
CA PRO A 59 16.41 -8.00 18.98
C PRO A 59 17.17 -6.77 19.48
N ASP A 60 18.23 -6.34 18.78
CA ASP A 60 18.99 -5.13 19.13
C ASP A 60 18.16 -3.84 19.09
N ILE A 61 17.09 -3.80 18.29
CA ILE A 61 16.17 -2.65 18.24
C ILE A 61 15.48 -2.48 19.61
N LYS A 62 15.20 -3.58 20.32
CA LYS A 62 14.65 -3.52 21.69
C LYS A 62 15.64 -2.87 22.66
N ASN A 63 16.94 -3.13 22.48
CA ASN A 63 18.00 -2.54 23.30
C ASN A 63 18.12 -1.02 23.08
N ILE A 64 17.78 -0.52 21.88
CA ILE A 64 17.75 0.92 21.59
C ILE A 64 16.59 1.59 22.34
N LEU A 65 15.40 0.97 22.35
CA LEU A 65 14.22 1.53 23.00
C LEU A 65 14.36 1.58 24.54
N ASN A 66 15.12 0.65 25.12
CA ASN A 66 15.38 0.59 26.56
C ASN A 66 16.45 1.60 27.05
N ARG A 67 17.08 2.39 26.16
CA ARG A 67 18.03 3.42 26.59
C ARG A 67 17.29 4.64 27.12
N ASN A 68 17.76 5.18 28.25
CA ASN A 68 17.25 6.44 28.82
C ASN A 68 17.61 7.69 28.00
N THR A 69 18.38 7.53 26.93
CA THR A 69 18.78 8.61 26.03
C THR A 69 18.35 8.28 24.60
N PHE A 70 17.47 9.10 24.05
CA PHE A 70 17.08 9.04 22.65
C PHE A 70 17.93 10.05 21.86
N SER A 71 18.77 9.55 20.96
CA SER A 71 19.53 10.40 20.04
C SER A 71 19.40 9.82 18.63
N ILE A 72 19.00 10.67 17.68
CA ILE A 72 18.94 10.33 16.26
C ILE A 72 20.11 11.02 15.57
N SER A 73 20.96 10.26 14.92
CA SER A 73 21.99 10.78 14.00
C SER A 73 21.66 10.33 12.60
N ILE A 74 21.48 11.27 11.68
CA ILE A 74 21.22 11.00 10.26
C ILE A 74 22.52 11.26 9.51
N LYS A 75 23.11 10.20 8.94
CA LYS A 75 24.22 10.31 7.99
C LYS A 75 23.64 10.11 6.60
N LEU A 76 23.70 11.16 5.78
CA LEU A 76 23.32 11.10 4.37
C LEU A 76 24.59 11.05 3.54
N ASP A 77 24.79 9.94 2.84
CA ASP A 77 25.85 9.77 1.84
C ASP A 77 25.26 9.64 0.43
N LEU A 78 26.12 9.61 -0.59
CA LEU A 78 25.66 9.44 -1.97
C LEU A 78 25.01 8.07 -2.21
N PHE A 79 25.42 7.05 -1.44
CA PHE A 79 24.84 5.70 -1.49
C PHE A 79 23.40 5.68 -0.98
N SER A 80 23.04 6.60 -0.09
CA SER A 80 21.69 6.75 0.45
C SER A 80 20.65 7.06 -0.63
N LEU A 81 21.06 7.60 -1.78
CA LEU A 81 20.18 7.82 -2.94
C LEU A 81 19.63 6.51 -3.53
N ILE A 82 20.32 5.37 -3.34
CA ILE A 82 19.84 4.05 -3.78
C ILE A 82 18.52 3.69 -3.09
N TYR A 83 18.33 4.08 -1.83
CA TYR A 83 17.09 3.82 -1.10
C TYR A 83 15.87 4.52 -1.73
N ILE A 84 16.06 5.65 -2.41
CA ILE A 84 14.98 6.31 -3.15
C ILE A 84 14.53 5.42 -4.31
N GLY A 85 15.48 4.85 -5.06
CA GLY A 85 15.18 3.90 -6.14
C GLY A 85 14.48 2.64 -5.64
N ILE A 86 14.94 2.08 -4.52
CA ILE A 86 14.30 0.93 -3.86
C ILE A 86 12.87 1.28 -3.42
N PHE A 87 12.66 2.47 -2.85
CA PHE A 87 11.34 2.93 -2.44
C PHE A 87 10.38 3.04 -3.64
N ILE A 88 10.82 3.64 -4.74
CA ILE A 88 10.01 3.74 -5.97
C ILE A 88 9.67 2.34 -6.50
N LEU A 89 10.64 1.42 -6.55
CA LEU A 89 10.40 0.04 -6.95
C LEU A 89 9.40 -0.65 -6.02
N PHE A 90 9.52 -0.45 -4.72
CA PHE A 90 8.61 -1.00 -3.72
C PHE A 90 7.17 -0.50 -3.94
N MET A 91 6.99 0.80 -4.21
CA MET A 91 5.68 1.38 -4.54
C MET A 91 5.12 0.83 -5.85
N ILE A 92 5.95 0.62 -6.87
CA ILE A 92 5.51 -0.02 -8.11
C ILE A 92 5.01 -1.45 -7.82
N ILE A 93 5.80 -2.25 -7.09
CA ILE A 93 5.42 -3.61 -6.70
C ILE A 93 4.12 -3.61 -5.88
N HIS A 94 3.95 -2.65 -4.97
CA HIS A 94 2.73 -2.48 -4.17
C HIS A 94 1.49 -2.35 -5.05
N GLU A 95 1.52 -1.44 -6.02
CA GLU A 95 0.40 -1.25 -6.96
C GLU A 95 0.19 -2.47 -7.86
N PHE A 96 1.26 -3.14 -8.30
CA PHE A 96 1.14 -4.38 -9.07
C PHE A 96 0.48 -5.51 -8.27
N ILE A 97 0.74 -5.60 -6.96
CA ILE A 97 0.03 -6.54 -6.09
C ILE A 97 -1.46 -6.20 -6.09
N HIS A 98 -1.85 -4.95 -5.82
CA HIS A 98 -3.26 -4.54 -5.94
C HIS A 98 -3.86 -4.96 -7.28
N GLY A 99 -3.18 -4.64 -8.38
CA GLY A 99 -3.56 -5.00 -9.75
C GLY A 99 -3.76 -6.50 -9.97
N SER A 100 -2.87 -7.35 -9.45
CA SER A 100 -2.95 -8.80 -9.60
C SER A 100 -4.15 -9.43 -8.89
N PHE A 101 -4.60 -8.82 -7.78
CA PHE A 101 -5.75 -9.29 -7.03
C PHE A 101 -7.07 -8.76 -7.58
N ILE A 102 -7.07 -7.82 -8.53
CA ILE A 102 -8.29 -7.43 -9.26
C ILE A 102 -8.74 -8.61 -10.15
N PRO A 103 -10.05 -8.90 -10.24
CA PRO A 103 -10.56 -9.93 -11.15
C PRO A 103 -10.02 -9.72 -12.58
N ASN A 104 -9.38 -10.76 -13.14
CA ASN A 104 -8.70 -10.70 -14.43
C ASN A 104 -7.66 -9.56 -14.57
N GLY A 105 -7.13 -9.00 -13.48
CA GLY A 105 -6.50 -7.67 -13.53
C GLY A 105 -5.29 -7.53 -14.46
N LEU A 106 -4.46 -8.57 -14.56
CA LEU A 106 -3.32 -8.56 -15.49
C LEU A 106 -3.76 -8.67 -16.97
N LYS A 107 -4.89 -9.33 -17.24
CA LYS A 107 -5.39 -9.62 -18.59
C LYS A 107 -6.52 -8.70 -19.05
N SER A 108 -7.21 -8.04 -18.13
CA SER A 108 -8.36 -7.20 -18.43
C SER A 108 -7.93 -5.87 -19.04
N ASP A 109 -8.73 -5.43 -20.01
CA ASP A 109 -8.68 -4.12 -20.64
C ASP A 109 -9.29 -3.01 -19.78
N LYS A 110 -9.94 -3.37 -18.67
CA LYS A 110 -10.60 -2.48 -17.71
C LYS A 110 -9.76 -2.16 -16.49
N VAL A 111 -8.52 -2.67 -16.42
CA VAL A 111 -7.58 -2.38 -15.34
C VAL A 111 -6.44 -1.54 -15.86
N TYR A 112 -6.19 -0.46 -15.12
CA TYR A 112 -5.25 0.58 -15.47
C TYR A 112 -4.29 0.78 -14.31
N TRP A 113 -3.06 1.16 -14.62
CA TRP A 113 -2.07 1.57 -13.64
C TRP A 113 -1.33 2.80 -14.14
N GLY A 114 -0.77 3.55 -13.21
CA GLY A 114 -0.08 4.79 -13.55
C GLY A 114 0.72 5.33 -12.40
N ILE A 115 1.44 6.41 -12.70
CA ILE A 115 2.17 7.21 -11.72
C ILE A 115 1.74 8.65 -11.94
N ASN A 116 1.19 9.28 -10.90
CA ASN A 116 0.79 10.68 -10.89
C ASN A 116 1.61 11.42 -9.82
N GLY A 117 2.64 12.15 -10.26
CA GLY A 117 3.59 12.80 -9.35
C GLY A 117 4.40 11.77 -8.54
N LEU A 118 4.31 11.85 -7.21
CA LEU A 118 4.99 10.94 -6.29
C LEU A 118 4.17 9.68 -5.95
N PHE A 119 2.95 9.55 -6.49
CA PHE A 119 2.03 8.46 -6.15
C PHE A 119 1.83 7.53 -7.34
N ALA A 120 2.07 6.24 -7.13
CA ALA A 120 1.61 5.21 -8.05
C ALA A 120 0.14 4.86 -7.74
N PHE A 121 -0.59 4.38 -8.73
CA PHE A 121 -1.98 3.98 -8.55
C PHE A 121 -2.38 2.83 -9.48
N VAL A 122 -3.34 2.03 -9.01
CA VAL A 122 -4.14 1.11 -9.80
C VAL A 122 -5.60 1.54 -9.80
N TYR A 123 -6.23 1.49 -10.97
CA TYR A 123 -7.61 1.87 -11.21
C TYR A 123 -8.32 0.78 -12.03
N THR A 124 -9.60 0.53 -11.76
CA THR A 124 -10.38 -0.47 -12.48
C THR A 124 -11.85 -0.11 -12.59
N THR A 125 -12.46 -0.48 -13.72
CA THR A 125 -13.92 -0.44 -13.92
C THR A 125 -14.55 -1.83 -13.85
N GLU A 126 -13.80 -2.85 -13.41
CA GLU A 126 -14.35 -4.18 -13.13
C GLU A 126 -15.31 -4.14 -11.95
N ILE A 127 -16.36 -4.97 -12.01
CA ILE A 127 -17.29 -5.17 -10.89
C ILE A 127 -16.58 -6.00 -9.82
N ILE A 128 -16.38 -5.41 -8.63
CA ILE A 128 -15.68 -6.04 -7.52
C ILE A 128 -16.64 -6.30 -6.36
N LYS A 129 -16.73 -7.57 -5.93
CA LYS A 129 -17.45 -7.93 -4.70
C LYS A 129 -16.72 -7.36 -3.47
N LYS A 130 -17.48 -6.97 -2.44
CA LYS A 130 -16.92 -6.41 -1.18
C LYS A 130 -15.79 -7.25 -0.57
N SER A 131 -15.93 -8.57 -0.53
CA SER A 131 -14.89 -9.47 -0.01
C SER A 131 -13.60 -9.39 -0.82
N ARG A 132 -13.71 -9.35 -2.15
CA ARG A 132 -12.57 -9.22 -3.05
C ARG A 132 -11.91 -7.86 -2.92
N TYR A 133 -12.69 -6.79 -2.75
CA TYR A 133 -12.16 -5.44 -2.49
C TYR A 133 -11.27 -5.42 -1.24
N ILE A 134 -11.75 -5.99 -0.13
CA ILE A 134 -10.97 -6.07 1.13
C ILE A 134 -9.65 -6.83 0.90
N ILE A 135 -9.69 -7.97 0.18
CA ILE A 135 -8.49 -8.73 -0.17
C ILE A 135 -7.53 -7.86 -0.97
N ILE A 136 -8.00 -7.20 -2.03
CA ILE A 136 -7.16 -6.31 -2.86
C ILE A 136 -6.49 -5.25 -1.99
N SER A 137 -7.23 -4.58 -1.09
CA SER A 137 -6.70 -3.51 -0.24
C SER A 137 -5.66 -3.99 0.78
N ILE A 138 -5.84 -5.17 1.39
CA ILE A 138 -4.96 -5.63 2.49
C ILE A 138 -3.74 -6.41 1.95
N MET A 139 -3.79 -6.95 0.74
CA MET A 139 -2.77 -7.89 0.28
C MET A 139 -1.35 -7.33 0.18
N PRO A 140 -1.11 -6.09 -0.29
CA PRO A 140 0.26 -5.54 -0.27
C PRO A 140 0.83 -5.44 1.14
N PHE A 141 0.01 -5.11 2.14
CA PHE A 141 0.45 -5.11 3.54
C PHE A 141 0.86 -6.52 3.99
N ILE A 142 0.05 -7.55 3.70
CA ILE A 142 0.39 -8.93 4.05
C ILE A 142 1.69 -9.36 3.37
N LEU A 143 1.80 -9.17 2.04
CA LEU A 143 2.94 -9.68 1.28
C LEU A 143 4.22 -8.88 1.54
N LEU A 144 4.14 -7.55 1.56
CA LEU A 144 5.32 -6.69 1.63
C LEU A 144 5.71 -6.29 3.06
N SER A 145 4.75 -6.17 3.98
CA SER A 145 5.04 -5.72 5.36
C SER A 145 5.08 -6.86 6.36
N ILE A 146 4.47 -8.01 6.06
CA ILE A 146 4.55 -9.20 6.92
C ILE A 146 5.48 -10.24 6.29
N VAL A 147 5.11 -10.81 5.14
CA VAL A 147 5.83 -11.97 4.57
C VAL A 147 7.26 -11.61 4.14
N LEU A 148 7.45 -10.52 3.42
CA LEU A 148 8.75 -10.13 2.88
C LEU A 148 9.84 -9.93 3.95
N PRO A 149 9.61 -9.22 5.07
CA PRO A 149 10.59 -9.13 6.15
C PRO A 149 11.06 -10.48 6.70
N PHE A 150 10.15 -11.46 6.87
CA PHE A 150 10.53 -12.80 7.32
C PHE A 150 11.37 -13.53 6.27
N ILE A 151 11.01 -13.45 4.98
CA ILE A 151 11.81 -14.05 3.91
C ILE A 151 13.22 -13.46 3.90
N LEU A 152 13.34 -12.13 3.94
CA LEU A 152 14.63 -11.44 3.97
C LEU A 152 15.42 -11.78 5.24
N GLY A 153 14.76 -11.83 6.40
CA GLY A 153 15.35 -12.25 7.65
C GLY A 153 15.95 -13.66 7.56
N CYS A 154 15.21 -14.63 7.04
CA CYS A 154 15.70 -16.00 6.85
C CYS A 154 16.91 -16.06 5.89
N VAL A 155 16.85 -15.33 4.77
CA VAL A 155 17.90 -15.32 3.75
C VAL A 155 19.18 -14.63 4.26
N LEU A 156 19.05 -13.50 4.94
CA LEU A 156 20.18 -12.68 5.37
C LEU A 156 20.81 -13.17 6.68
N ASN A 157 19.99 -13.58 7.65
CA ASN A 157 20.47 -13.98 8.98
C ASN A 157 20.71 -15.49 9.12
N LYS A 158 20.47 -16.28 8.06
CA LYS A 158 20.50 -17.76 8.07
C LYS A 158 19.71 -18.32 9.27
N CYS A 159 18.39 -18.25 9.19
CA CYS A 159 17.53 -19.00 10.12
C CYS A 159 17.73 -20.52 9.98
#